data_AF-A0A848FJF2-F1
#
_entry.id   AF-A0A848FJF2-F1
#
_cell.length_a   1.000
_cell.length_b   1.000
_cell.length_c   1.000
_cell.angle_alpha   90.00
_cell.angle_beta   90.00
_cell.angle_gamma   90.00
#
_symmetry.space_group_name_H-M   'P 1'
#
loop_
_entity.id
_entity.type
_entity.pdbx_description
1 polymer ?
#
loop_
_entity_poly.entity_id
_entity_poly.type
_entity_poly.pdbx_seq_one_letter_code
_entity_poly.pdbx_strand_id
1 'polypeptide(L)' 'MTETSGVPVEYQRAFDDLERRAAMGEVTLVQARQEIFALREKFSCGLPMAVHWRPLMS' A
#
# COMPACT_ATOMS: atom_id res chain seq x y z
N MET A 1 4.54 24.42 -1.96
CA MET A 1 3.60 23.53 -1.25
C MET A 1 3.71 22.20 -1.94
N THR A 2 4.33 21.23 -1.29
CA THR A 2 4.78 19.97 -1.90
C THR A 2 3.60 19.10 -2.31
N GLU A 3 3.42 18.93 -3.62
CA GLU A 3 2.67 17.82 -4.22
C GLU A 3 3.32 16.50 -3.79
N THR A 4 2.84 15.93 -2.67
CA THR A 4 3.01 14.51 -2.43
C THR A 4 2.10 13.77 -3.40
N SER A 5 2.72 13.01 -4.30
CA SER A 5 2.18 12.00 -5.23
C SER A 5 0.72 11.62 -5.01
N GLY A 6 -0.06 11.52 -6.10
CA GLY A 6 -1.52 11.28 -6.15
C GLY A 6 -2.06 9.99 -5.52
N VAL A 7 -1.60 9.64 -4.32
CA VAL A 7 -2.06 8.56 -3.47
C VAL A 7 -2.81 9.21 -2.29
N PRO A 8 -4.07 8.82 -2.03
CA PRO A 8 -4.84 9.37 -0.91
C PRO A 8 -4.14 9.18 0.45
N VAL A 9 -4.22 10.16 1.34
CA VAL A 9 -3.60 10.12 2.69
C VAL A 9 -4.11 8.91 3.50
N GLU A 10 -5.36 8.53 3.28
CA GLU A 10 -5.99 7.37 3.91
C GLU A 10 -5.40 6.05 3.41
N TYR A 11 -4.95 5.98 2.14
CA TYR A 11 -4.24 4.82 1.62
C TYR A 11 -2.90 4.67 2.32
N GLN A 12 -2.13 5.76 2.41
CA GLN A 12 -0.81 5.74 3.04
C GLN A 12 -0.91 5.30 4.51
N ARG A 13 -1.82 5.88 5.29
CA ARG A 13 -2.03 5.51 6.69
C ARG A 13 -2.41 4.04 6.87
N ALA A 14 -3.28 3.52 6.01
CA ALA A 14 -3.69 2.12 6.08
C ALA A 14 -2.55 1.17 5.70
N PHE A 15 -1.69 1.56 4.75
CA PHE A 15 -0.52 0.80 4.37
C PHE A 15 0.54 0.80 5.48
N ASP A 16 0.82 1.96 6.10
CA ASP A 16 1.77 2.10 7.22
C ASP A 16 1.36 1.23 8.42
N ASP A 17 0.06 1.19 8.75
CA ASP A 17 -0.44 0.33 9.82
C ASP A 17 -0.26 -1.16 9.50
N LEU A 18 -0.51 -1.56 8.25
CA LEU A 18 -0.30 -2.93 7.82
C LEU A 18 1.18 -3.34 7.90
N GLU A 19 2.10 -2.47 7.48
CA GLU A 19 3.55 -2.71 7.62
C GLU A 19 3.95 -2.88 9.09
N ARG A 20 3.43 -2.03 9.97
CA ARG A 20 3.66 -2.13 11.42
C ARG A 20 3.17 -3.46 11.99
N ARG A 21 1.95 -3.89 11.66
CA ARG A 21 1.39 -5.18 12.10
C ARG A 21 2.20 -6.36 11.57
N ALA A 22 2.65 -6.28 10.31
CA ALA A 22 3.49 -7.32 9.72
C ALA A 22 4.86 -7.43 10.41
N ALA A 23 5.48 -6.29 10.75
CA ALA A 23 6.77 -6.26 11.46
C ALA A 23 6.68 -6.87 12.87
N MET A 24 5.53 -6.76 13.52
CA MET A 24 5.28 -7.38 14.83
C MET A 24 4.83 -8.85 14.74
N GLY A 25 4.63 -9.39 13.54
CA GLY A 25 4.13 -10.76 13.35
C GLY A 25 2.64 -10.92 13.69
N GLU A 26 1.89 -9.83 13.79
CA GLU A 26 0.44 -9.84 14.10
C GLU A 26 -0.41 -10.27 12.88
N VAL A 27 0.19 -10.27 11.68
CA VAL A 27 -0.45 -10.74 10.45
C VAL A 27 0.45 -11.73 9.73
N THR A 28 -0.17 -12.78 9.19
CA THR A 28 0.51 -13.72 8.30
C THR A 28 0.74 -13.09 6.93
N LEU A 29 1.68 -13.64 6.15
CA LEU A 29 1.93 -13.21 4.77
C LEU A 29 0.69 -13.32 3.87
N VAL A 30 -0.19 -14.31 4.15
CA VAL A 30 -1.45 -14.49 3.42
C VAL A 30 -2.44 -13.37 3.76
N GLN A 31 -2.58 -13.03 5.04
CA GLN A 31 -3.45 -11.93 5.49
C GLN A 31 -2.96 -10.58 4.95
N ALA A 32 -1.66 -10.30 5.06
CA ALA A 32 -1.08 -9.06 4.54
C ALA A 32 -1.31 -8.92 3.04
N ARG A 33 -1.17 -10.01 2.26
CA ARG A 33 -1.47 -10.01 0.83
C ARG A 33 -2.93 -9.65 0.55
N GLN A 34 -3.88 -10.26 1.26
CA GLN A 34 -5.32 -9.99 1.10
C GLN A 34 -5.64 -8.53 1.43
N GLU A 35 -5.09 -8.00 2.52
CA GLU A 35 -5.28 -6.60 2.93
C GLU A 35 -4.69 -5.61 1.90
N ILE A 36 -3.50 -5.88 1.35
CA ILE A 36 -2.92 -5.05 0.28
C ILE A 36 -3.85 -5.03 -0.95
N PHE A 37 -4.41 -6.18 -1.35
CA PHE A 37 -5.34 -6.24 -2.47
C PHE A 37 -6.62 -5.44 -2.19
N ALA A 38 -7.20 -5.58 -1.00
CA ALA A 38 -8.40 -4.85 -0.61
C ALA A 38 -8.15 -3.33 -0.55
N LEU A 39 -7.00 -2.91 -0.03
CA LEU A 39 -6.60 -1.49 -0.01
C LEU A 39 -6.43 -0.96 -1.44
N ARG A 40 -5.76 -1.71 -2.33
CA ARG A 40 -5.66 -1.32 -3.74
C ARG A 40 -7.04 -1.23 -4.37
N GLU A 41 -7.88 -2.23 -4.26
CA GLU A 41 -9.23 -2.22 -4.85
C GLU A 41 -10.04 -0.99 -4.40
N LYS A 42 -10.06 -0.72 -3.09
CA LYS A 42 -10.78 0.42 -2.50
C LYS A 42 -10.33 1.77 -3.06
N PHE A 43 -9.03 1.97 -3.25
CA PHE A 43 -8.46 3.26 -3.62
C PHE A 43 -8.18 3.41 -5.12
N SER A 44 -8.24 2.33 -5.89
CA SER A 44 -8.03 2.37 -7.33
C SER A 44 -9.34 2.44 -8.13
N CYS A 45 -10.51 2.38 -7.49
CA CYS A 45 -11.81 2.29 -8.16
C CYS A 45 -11.86 1.19 -9.24
N GLY A 46 -11.15 0.07 -9.02
CA GLY A 46 -11.03 -1.02 -10.00
C GLY A 46 -10.05 -0.78 -11.16
N LEU A 47 -9.39 0.38 -11.24
CA LEU A 47 -8.28 0.59 -12.17
C LEU A 47 -7.00 -0.04 -11.61
N PRO A 48 -6.15 -0.67 -12.43
CA PRO A 48 -4.85 -1.12 -11.95
C PRO A 48 -4.02 0.11 -11.54
N MET A 49 -3.79 0.31 -10.24
CA MET A 49 -2.76 1.24 -9.78
C MET A 49 -1.45 0.77 -10.39
N ALA A 50 -0.92 1.56 -11.33
CA ALA A 50 0.40 1.33 -11.89
C ALA A 50 1.39 1.37 -10.71
N VAL A 51 1.85 0.19 -10.31
CA VAL A 51 2.98 0.08 -9.40
C VAL A 51 4.16 0.62 -10.18
N HIS A 52 4.45 1.92 -10.03
CA HIS A 52 5.75 2.40 -10.44
C HIS A 52 6.71 1.68 -9.49
N TRP A 53 7.44 0.70 -10.00
CA TRP A 53 8.66 0.27 -9.37
C TRP A 53 9.72 1.12 -10.08
N ARG A 54 10.29 2.11 -9.40
CA ARG A 54 11.58 2.63 -9.87
C ARG A 54 12.59 1.59 -9.44
N PRO A 55 13.30 0.90 -10.35
CA PRO A 55 14.51 0.21 -9.94
C PRO A 55 15.43 1.27 -9.33
N LEU A 56 15.87 1.02 -8.11
CA LEU A 56 17.03 1.71 -7.56
C LEU A 56 18.19 1.30 -8.48
N MET A 57 18.52 2.13 -9.47
CA MET A 57 19.70 1.90 -10.28
C MET A 57 20.90 2.09 -9.37
N SER A 58 21.69 1.01 -9.25
CA SER A 58 22.90 0.93 -8.45
C SER A 58 24.05 1.73 -9.05
#